data_AF-A0A7J6V6W3-F1
#
_entry.id   AF-A0A7J6V6W3-F1
#
_cell.length_a   1.000
_cell.length_b   1.000
_cell.length_c   1.000
_cell.angle_alpha   90.00
_cell.angle_beta   90.00
_cell.angle_gamma   90.00
#
_symmetry.space_group_name_H-M   'P 1'
#
loop_
_entity.id
_entity.type
_entity.pdbx_description
1 polymer ?
#
loop_
_entity_poly.entity_id
_entity_poly.type
_entity_poly.pdbx_seq_one_letter_code
_entity_poly.pdbx_strand_id
1 'polypeptide(L)'
;QGSLLFSQLEGNTDYMHGPPKEHLVEKYFHPDNMSSAEKLKLELNTVRDEFKMSESDCGSSRVQVALLTTKIKHLSSVLHKKDKHSRKGLQEMVQRRKKLLRYLRRTDWDSYCLCLSKLGLRDNPDYKN
;
A
#
# COMPACT_ATOMS: atom_id res chain seq x y z
N GLN A 1 50.39 29.51 19.06
CA GLN A 1 49.83 29.62 17.70
C GLN A 1 48.84 28.47 17.45
N GLY A 2 47.76 28.37 18.22
CA GLY A 2 46.81 27.24 18.15
C GLY A 2 45.33 27.62 18.26
N SER A 3 45.00 28.90 18.40
CA SER A 3 43.63 29.38 18.60
C SER A 3 42.89 29.78 17.32
N LEU A 4 43.54 29.73 16.15
CA LEU A 4 42.95 30.13 14.86
C LEU A 4 42.33 28.96 14.08
N LEU A 5 42.57 27.71 14.47
CA LEU A 5 42.08 26.52 13.75
C LEU A 5 40.66 26.10 14.13
N PHE A 6 40.17 26.45 15.32
CA PHE A 6 38.81 26.07 15.76
C PHE A 6 37.72 27.05 15.30
N SER A 7 38.06 28.30 14.95
CA SER A 7 37.12 29.31 14.46
C SER A 7 36.60 29.01 13.04
N GLN A 8 37.30 28.19 12.25
CA GLN A 8 36.92 27.84 10.88
C GLN A 8 36.11 26.55 10.78
N LEU A 9 35.92 25.83 11.89
CA LEU A 9 35.07 24.64 11.96
C LEU A 9 33.65 24.94 12.47
N GLU A 10 33.37 26.16 12.93
CA GLU A 10 32.01 26.68 13.14
C GLU A 10 31.34 27.07 11.79
N GLY A 11 31.60 26.27 10.76
CA GLY A 11 31.03 26.42 9.43
C GLY A 11 29.55 26.08 9.46
N ASN A 12 28.75 27.11 9.71
CA ASN A 12 27.34 27.22 9.33
C ASN A 12 26.45 26.03 9.74
N THR A 13 26.04 25.95 11.00
CA THR A 13 24.99 25.03 11.47
C THR A 13 23.56 25.52 11.17
N ASP A 14 23.44 26.67 10.49
CA ASP A 14 22.17 27.39 10.23
C ASP A 14 21.15 26.56 9.42
N TYR A 15 21.60 25.58 8.63
CA TYR A 15 20.72 24.73 7.82
C TYR A 15 19.77 23.84 8.64
N MET A 16 20.01 23.69 9.95
CA MET A 16 19.22 22.85 10.86
C MET A 16 18.23 23.66 11.72
N HIS A 17 18.23 24.99 11.63
CA HIS A 17 17.46 25.85 12.55
C HIS A 17 16.36 26.68 11.84
N GLY A 18 16.38 26.76 10.51
CA GLY A 18 15.31 27.37 9.72
C GLY A 18 14.26 26.36 9.25
N PRO A 19 13.02 26.81 8.94
CA PRO A 19 12.04 25.95 8.28
C PRO A 19 12.58 25.45 6.94
N PRO A 20 12.21 24.24 6.48
CA PRO A 20 12.61 23.74 5.17
C PRO A 20 12.28 24.75 4.08
N LYS A 21 13.16 24.90 3.08
CA LYS A 21 12.91 25.78 1.94
C LYS A 21 11.62 25.36 1.24
N GLU A 22 10.60 26.21 1.28
CA GLU A 22 9.24 25.88 0.85
C GLU A 22 9.15 25.35 -0.58
N HIS A 23 9.84 26.00 -1.52
CA HIS A 23 9.91 25.55 -2.92
C HIS A 23 10.57 24.17 -3.11
N LEU A 24 11.40 23.71 -2.17
CA LEU A 24 11.99 22.37 -2.21
C LEU A 24 11.04 21.33 -1.62
N VAL A 25 10.20 21.71 -0.66
CA VAL A 25 9.19 20.82 -0.07
C VAL A 25 8.28 20.29 -1.17
N GLU A 26 7.69 21.17 -1.99
CA GLU A 26 6.84 20.76 -3.11
C GLU A 26 7.54 19.80 -4.07
N LYS A 27 8.82 20.06 -4.38
CA LYS A 27 9.63 19.18 -5.22
C LYS A 27 9.84 17.82 -4.59
N TYR A 28 10.28 17.75 -3.34
CA TYR A 28 10.60 16.48 -2.67
C TYR A 28 9.37 15.64 -2.34
N PHE A 29 8.23 16.27 -2.02
CA PHE A 29 6.98 15.58 -1.72
C PHE A 29 6.12 15.30 -2.97
N HIS A 30 6.59 15.67 -4.17
CA HIS A 30 5.88 15.37 -5.41
C HIS A 30 5.77 13.84 -5.64
N PRO A 31 4.60 13.30 -6.04
CA PRO A 31 4.41 11.86 -6.26
C PRO A 31 5.45 11.23 -7.18
N ASP A 32 5.95 11.95 -8.19
CA ASP A 32 6.97 11.42 -9.10
C ASP A 32 8.30 11.10 -8.41
N ASN A 33 8.60 11.79 -7.32
CA ASN A 33 9.81 11.59 -6.52
C ASN A 33 9.60 10.57 -5.38
N MET A 34 8.38 10.04 -5.22
CA MET A 34 8.08 9.01 -4.24
C MET A 34 8.46 7.62 -4.78
N SER A 35 8.96 6.78 -3.88
CA SER A 35 9.20 5.38 -4.16
C SER A 35 7.90 4.64 -4.48
N SER A 36 8.02 3.52 -5.21
CA SER A 36 6.87 2.65 -5.49
C SER A 36 6.18 2.15 -4.21
N ALA A 37 6.94 1.97 -3.12
CA ALA A 37 6.42 1.52 -1.84
C ALA A 37 5.53 2.59 -1.17
N GLU A 38 5.94 3.85 -1.24
CA GLU A 38 5.16 4.96 -0.67
C GLU A 38 3.89 5.22 -1.48
N LYS A 39 3.98 5.17 -2.83
CA LYS A 39 2.81 5.22 -3.73
C LYS A 39 1.80 4.14 -3.38
N LEU A 40 2.27 2.90 -3.25
CA LEU A 40 1.41 1.77 -2.86
C LEU A 40 0.80 1.99 -1.47
N LYS A 41 1.54 2.55 -0.51
CA LYS A 41 1.02 2.82 0.83
C LYS A 41 -0.13 3.83 0.82
N LEU A 42 -0.02 4.90 0.03
CA LEU A 42 -1.09 5.88 -0.16
C LEU A 42 -2.33 5.25 -0.82
N GLU A 43 -2.11 4.45 -1.86
CA GLU A 43 -3.20 3.73 -2.54
C GLU A 43 -3.91 2.76 -1.57
N LEU A 44 -3.16 2.00 -0.77
CA LEU A 44 -3.73 1.09 0.23
C LEU A 44 -4.55 1.82 1.30
N ASN A 45 -4.13 3.02 1.72
CA ASN A 45 -4.92 3.83 2.66
C ASN A 45 -6.25 4.29 2.02
N THR A 46 -6.20 4.77 0.78
CA THR A 46 -7.38 5.20 0.03
C THR A 46 -8.37 4.05 -0.13
N VAL A 47 -7.89 2.89 -0.57
CA VAL A 47 -8.69 1.67 -0.71
C VAL A 47 -9.24 1.19 0.63
N ARG A 48 -8.49 1.29 1.72
CA ARG A 48 -9.03 0.97 3.06
C ARG A 48 -10.20 1.89 3.40
N ASP A 49 -10.04 3.19 3.17
CA ASP A 49 -11.06 4.18 3.53
C ASP A 49 -12.35 4.01 2.71
N GLU A 50 -12.26 3.53 1.47
CA GLU A 50 -13.43 3.20 0.65
C GLU A 50 -14.20 1.94 1.09
N PHE A 51 -13.52 1.04 1.81
CA PHE A 51 -14.05 -0.27 2.19
C PHE A 51 -14.24 -0.42 3.71
N LYS A 52 -13.85 0.54 4.55
CA LYS A 52 -14.02 0.43 6.02
C LYS A 52 -15.49 0.54 6.45
N MET A 53 -15.92 -0.22 7.45
CA MET A 53 -17.29 -0.14 8.01
C MET A 53 -17.44 0.92 9.10
N SER A 54 -16.36 1.17 9.81
CA SER A 54 -16.22 2.20 10.84
C SER A 54 -14.89 2.92 10.61
N GLU A 55 -14.69 4.05 11.26
CA GLU A 55 -13.46 4.83 11.09
C GLU A 55 -12.18 4.06 11.43
N SER A 56 -12.26 3.15 12.41
CA SER A 56 -11.15 2.31 12.87
C SER A 56 -11.08 0.93 12.20
N ASP A 57 -11.97 0.61 11.26
CA ASP A 57 -11.98 -0.70 10.60
C ASP A 57 -10.77 -0.86 9.66
N CYS A 58 -9.79 -1.60 10.16
CA CYS A 58 -8.59 -1.99 9.42
C CYS A 58 -8.55 -3.50 9.09
N GLY A 59 -9.55 -4.26 9.55
CA GLY A 59 -9.45 -5.71 9.69
C GLY A 59 -10.61 -6.49 9.10
N SER A 60 -11.71 -5.86 8.70
CA SER A 60 -12.84 -6.56 8.11
C SER A 60 -12.45 -7.32 6.86
N SER A 61 -13.19 -8.41 6.57
CA SER A 61 -12.90 -9.26 5.41
C SER A 61 -12.96 -8.48 4.10
N ARG A 62 -13.87 -7.50 3.98
CA ARG A 62 -13.98 -6.66 2.78
C ARG A 62 -12.77 -5.73 2.60
N VAL A 63 -12.28 -5.12 3.68
CA VAL A 63 -11.04 -4.32 3.67
C VAL A 63 -9.86 -5.19 3.28
N GLN A 64 -9.70 -6.36 3.91
CA GLN A 64 -8.59 -7.27 3.59
C GLN A 64 -8.61 -7.73 2.12
N VAL A 65 -9.80 -8.01 1.55
CA VAL A 65 -9.96 -8.39 0.13
C VAL A 65 -9.55 -7.25 -0.80
N ALA A 66 -9.93 -6.01 -0.48
CA ALA A 66 -9.57 -4.84 -1.27
C ALA A 66 -8.05 -4.60 -1.23
N LEU A 67 -7.43 -4.61 -0.04
CA LEU A 67 -5.98 -4.46 0.13
C LEU A 67 -5.18 -5.56 -0.60
N LEU A 68 -5.61 -6.82 -0.50
CA LEU A 68 -4.98 -7.92 -1.24
C LEU A 68 -5.10 -7.71 -2.75
N THR A 69 -6.25 -7.21 -3.23
CA THR A 69 -6.46 -6.95 -4.66
C THR A 69 -5.50 -5.89 -5.19
N THR A 70 -5.32 -4.79 -4.46
CA THR A 70 -4.34 -3.75 -4.80
C THR A 70 -2.92 -4.30 -4.82
N LYS A 71 -2.50 -5.04 -3.79
CA LYS A 71 -1.18 -5.67 -3.73
C LYS A 71 -0.94 -6.68 -4.87
N ILE A 72 -1.95 -7.48 -5.22
CA ILE A 72 -1.90 -8.44 -6.33
C ILE A 72 -1.70 -7.70 -7.66
N LYS A 73 -2.47 -6.62 -7.92
CA LYS A 73 -2.32 -5.81 -9.13
C LYS A 73 -0.93 -5.20 -9.22
N HIS A 74 -0.46 -4.59 -8.14
CA HIS A 74 0.88 -4.02 -8.07
C HIS A 74 1.98 -5.06 -8.34
N LEU A 75 2.01 -6.15 -7.56
CA LEU A 75 3.03 -7.18 -7.71
C LEU A 75 2.99 -7.85 -9.09
N SER A 76 1.79 -8.06 -9.66
CA SER A 76 1.64 -8.62 -11.00
C SER A 76 2.27 -7.76 -12.09
N SER A 77 2.30 -6.42 -11.92
CA SER A 77 2.89 -5.51 -12.91
C SER A 77 4.43 -5.51 -12.92
N VAL A 78 5.05 -5.81 -11.77
CA VAL A 78 6.51 -5.80 -11.59
C VAL A 78 7.11 -7.21 -11.52
N LEU A 79 6.30 -8.25 -11.72
CA LEU A 79 6.76 -9.64 -11.57
C LEU A 79 7.64 -10.07 -12.74
N HIS A 80 8.90 -10.41 -12.45
CA HIS A 80 9.82 -10.95 -13.44
C HIS A 80 9.64 -12.47 -13.66
N LYS A 81 9.80 -12.94 -14.90
CA LYS A 81 9.59 -14.35 -15.29
C LYS A 81 10.43 -15.35 -14.48
N LYS A 82 11.64 -14.97 -14.05
CA LYS A 82 12.54 -15.84 -13.28
C LYS A 82 12.38 -15.74 -11.77
N ASP A 83 11.63 -14.75 -11.28
CA ASP A 83 11.40 -14.60 -9.84
C ASP A 83 10.31 -15.56 -9.36
N LYS A 84 10.76 -16.74 -8.92
CA LYS A 84 9.88 -17.81 -8.42
C LYS A 84 9.32 -17.51 -7.03
N HIS A 85 10.06 -16.78 -6.19
CA HIS A 85 9.68 -16.53 -4.80
C HIS A 85 8.56 -15.50 -4.74
N SER A 86 8.68 -14.40 -5.48
CA SER A 86 7.62 -13.40 -5.60
C SER A 86 6.37 -13.99 -6.27
N ARG A 87 6.52 -14.88 -7.26
CA ARG A 87 5.38 -15.59 -7.85
C ARG A 87 4.65 -16.46 -6.83
N LYS A 88 5.38 -17.18 -5.97
CA LYS A 88 4.78 -17.96 -4.88
C LYS A 88 4.00 -17.05 -3.92
N GLY A 89 4.59 -15.93 -3.50
CA GLY A 89 3.90 -14.93 -2.67
C GLY A 89 2.64 -14.37 -3.33
N LEU A 90 2.69 -14.09 -4.64
CA LEU A 90 1.52 -13.67 -5.42
C LEU A 90 0.41 -14.72 -5.39
N GLN A 91 0.75 -16.00 -5.61
CA GLN A 91 -0.23 -17.10 -5.57
C GLN A 91 -0.86 -17.25 -4.18
N GLU A 92 -0.07 -17.15 -3.12
CA GLU A 92 -0.55 -17.19 -1.74
C GLU A 92 -1.52 -16.04 -1.44
N MET A 93 -1.22 -14.81 -1.91
CA MET A 93 -2.12 -13.67 -1.79
C MET A 93 -3.46 -13.91 -2.52
N VAL A 94 -3.41 -14.45 -3.75
CA VAL A 94 -4.62 -14.79 -4.52
C VAL A 94 -5.46 -15.84 -3.78
N GLN A 95 -4.84 -16.89 -3.23
CA GLN A 95 -5.53 -17.92 -2.45
C GLN A 95 -6.13 -17.37 -1.16
N ARG A 96 -5.42 -16.47 -0.45
CA ARG A 96 -5.93 -15.80 0.75
C ARG A 96 -7.16 -14.96 0.42
N ARG A 97 -7.11 -14.17 -0.67
CA ARG A 97 -8.26 -13.38 -1.14
C ARG A 97 -9.46 -14.27 -1.47
N LYS A 98 -9.23 -15.40 -2.14
CA LYS A 98 -10.26 -16.40 -2.45
C LYS A 98 -10.93 -16.95 -1.17
N LYS A 99 -10.14 -17.29 -0.14
CA LYS A 99 -10.66 -17.76 1.16
C LYS A 99 -11.52 -16.70 1.86
N LEU A 100 -11.10 -15.44 1.84
CA LEU A 100 -11.85 -14.32 2.42
C LEU A 100 -13.16 -14.05 1.67
N LEU A 101 -13.14 -14.07 0.34
CA LEU A 101 -14.36 -13.94 -0.47
C LEU A 101 -15.34 -15.07 -0.21
N ARG A 102 -14.86 -16.32 -0.06
CA ARG A 102 -15.70 -17.47 0.33
C ARG A 102 -16.30 -17.28 1.73
N TYR A 103 -15.57 -16.64 2.64
CA TYR A 103 -16.09 -16.29 3.97
C TYR A 103 -17.18 -15.21 3.87
N LEU A 104 -16.92 -14.10 3.18
CA LEU A 104 -17.94 -13.07 2.96
C LEU A 104 -19.20 -13.66 2.31
N ARG A 105 -19.05 -14.48 1.26
CA ARG A 105 -20.19 -15.11 0.58
C ARG A 105 -21.13 -15.88 1.51
N ARG A 106 -20.61 -16.49 2.59
CA ARG A 106 -21.42 -17.25 3.56
C ARG A 106 -21.94 -16.42 4.74
N THR A 107 -21.26 -15.31 5.09
CA THR A 107 -21.57 -14.54 6.31
C THR A 107 -22.24 -13.20 6.02
N ASP A 108 -21.90 -12.57 4.90
CA ASP A 108 -22.32 -11.23 4.52
C ASP A 108 -22.33 -11.12 2.98
N TRP A 109 -23.51 -11.43 2.43
CA TRP A 109 -23.75 -11.43 0.99
C TRP A 109 -23.61 -10.04 0.36
N ASP A 110 -24.05 -8.99 1.07
CA ASP A 110 -24.02 -7.63 0.55
C ASP A 110 -22.58 -7.13 0.42
N SER A 111 -21.74 -7.35 1.44
CA SER A 111 -20.31 -7.05 1.36
C SER A 111 -19.60 -7.89 0.30
N TYR A 112 -20.03 -9.14 0.09
CA TYR A 112 -19.50 -9.99 -0.99
C TYR A 112 -19.79 -9.39 -2.37
N CYS A 113 -21.06 -9.05 -2.66
CA CYS A 113 -21.47 -8.42 -3.91
C CYS A 113 -20.77 -7.07 -4.14
N LEU A 114 -20.68 -6.24 -3.09
CA LEU A 114 -19.94 -4.97 -3.12
C LEU A 114 -18.49 -5.19 -3.54
N CYS A 115 -17.80 -6.16 -2.92
CA CYS A 115 -16.40 -6.48 -3.25
C CYS A 115 -16.24 -6.92 -4.69
N LEU A 116 -17.13 -7.80 -5.19
CA LEU A 116 -17.07 -8.26 -6.58
C LEU A 116 -17.21 -7.09 -7.56
N SER A 117 -18.24 -6.27 -7.36
CA SER A 117 -18.55 -5.13 -8.23
C SER A 117 -17.42 -4.09 -8.23
N LYS A 118 -17.05 -3.56 -7.04
CA LYS A 118 -16.05 -2.49 -6.94
C LYS A 118 -14.65 -2.93 -7.39
N LEU A 119 -14.27 -4.18 -7.12
CA LEU A 119 -12.91 -4.67 -7.42
C LEU A 119 -12.79 -5.33 -8.79
N GLY A 120 -13.89 -5.46 -9.54
CA GLY A 120 -13.93 -6.13 -10.84
C GLY A 120 -13.62 -7.63 -10.74
N LEU A 121 -14.02 -8.27 -9.65
CA LEU A 121 -13.82 -9.70 -9.41
C LEU A 121 -15.05 -10.48 -9.89
N ARG A 122 -14.81 -11.69 -10.41
CA ARG A 122 -15.88 -12.56 -10.90
C ARG A 122 -16.37 -13.46 -9.78
N ASP A 123 -17.69 -13.69 -9.72
CA ASP A 123 -18.22 -14.82 -8.96
C ASP A 123 -17.82 -16.11 -9.68
N ASN A 124 -17.18 -17.00 -8.95
CA ASN A 124 -17.03 -18.39 -9.35
C ASN A 124 -17.50 -19.22 -8.15
N PRO A 125 -18.75 -19.72 -8.17
CA PRO A 125 -19.22 -20.63 -7.15
C PRO A 125 -18.43 -21.94 -7.31
N ASP A 126 -17.31 -22.06 -6.62
CA ASP A 126 -16.59 -23.33 -6.55
C ASP A 126 -17.46 -24.34 -5.80
N TYR A 127 -18.18 -25.18 -6.54
CA TYR A 127 -18.87 -26.36 -6.05
C TYR A 127 -17.87 -27.50 -5.79
N LYS A 128 -16.99 -27.36 -4.80
CA LYS A 128 -16.30 -28.53 -4.24
C LYS A 128 -16.27 -28.44 -2.72
N ASN A 129 -17.08 -29.34 -2.14
CA ASN A 129 -17.03 -29.78 -0.74
C ASN A 129 -15.60 -30.13 -0.34
#